data_AF-A0A520ME07-F1
#
_entry.id   AF-A0A520ME07-F1
#
_cell.length_a   1.000
_cell.length_b   1.000
_cell.length_c   1.000
_cell.angle_alpha   90.00
_cell.angle_beta   90.00
_cell.angle_gamma   90.00
#
_symmetry.space_group_name_H-M   'P 1'
#
loop_
_entity.id
_entity.type
_entity.pdbx_description
1 polymer ?
#
loop_
_entity_poly.entity_id
_entity_poly.type
_entity_poly.pdbx_seq_one_letter_code
_entity_poly.pdbx_strand_id
1 'polypeptide(L)'
;MATTNPDNHQERRNLLIDATITAIAEFGLSKLTLAKISSIAGLTAGTVNFHFDSKESLLLETLNFVSEEFDRGIANALQGAGPDPAKRLAAIIDASLDPDITEHRKMAVWHAFDSESRGREDYQRIRGNLDRQNFKLILNLCEQIIADAGKQSDISARAIANAISGITDEVWKEILFAGESYDRDDARQVCLSFLASIFPWCYSMPVHKDTQDQAVSSIEVARASAEDTDVVAVLFDQYRQFYEQNSNVALAKNYINERISTDTSVIFVARVDERPVGFTQLYSTYCSVDAAPICVLYDLYVQQDARRLGAGKALMNSALAHAKASGASRIDLETEINNVNAQQLYESLGYIRDTEFYKYSLEV
;
A
#
# COMPACT_ATOMS: atom_id res chain seq x y z
N MET A 1 21.44 16.65 -32.61
CA MET A 1 20.12 16.82 -31.96
C MET A 1 19.66 15.45 -31.53
N ALA A 2 19.80 15.13 -30.24
CA ALA A 2 19.33 13.87 -29.70
C ALA A 2 17.80 13.93 -29.63
N THR A 3 17.13 13.03 -30.32
CA THR A 3 15.69 12.78 -30.20
C THR A 3 15.42 12.28 -28.78
N THR A 4 15.00 13.18 -27.89
CA THR A 4 14.45 12.83 -26.58
C THR A 4 13.20 11.99 -26.83
N ASN A 5 13.28 10.69 -26.54
CA ASN A 5 12.16 9.78 -26.63
C ASN A 5 11.06 10.27 -25.66
N PRO A 6 9.85 10.64 -26.14
CA PRO A 6 8.80 11.23 -25.29
C PRO A 6 8.43 10.35 -24.09
N ASP A 7 8.55 9.02 -24.21
CA ASP A 7 8.33 8.08 -23.10
C ASP A 7 9.32 8.29 -21.94
N ASN A 8 10.60 8.54 -22.25
CA ASN A 8 11.64 8.80 -21.25
C ASN A 8 11.45 10.18 -20.59
N HIS A 9 10.82 11.12 -21.29
CA HIS A 9 10.50 12.43 -20.72
C HIS A 9 9.35 12.34 -19.71
N GLN A 10 8.28 11.61 -20.03
CA GLN A 10 7.14 11.43 -19.13
C GLN A 10 7.51 10.59 -17.90
N GLU A 11 8.30 9.54 -18.09
CA GLU A 11 8.80 8.70 -17.00
C GLU A 11 9.60 9.52 -15.98
N ARG A 12 10.49 10.40 -16.44
CA ARG A 12 11.25 11.32 -15.56
C ARG A 12 10.35 12.33 -14.85
N ARG A 13 9.30 12.84 -15.51
CA ARG A 13 8.32 13.70 -14.84
C ARG A 13 7.62 12.96 -13.71
N ASN A 14 7.20 11.72 -13.94
CA ASN A 14 6.54 10.88 -12.94
C ASN A 14 7.47 10.59 -11.75
N LEU A 15 8.76 10.29 -12.00
CA LEU A 15 9.76 10.13 -10.94
C LEU A 15 9.92 11.39 -10.08
N LEU A 16 9.92 12.57 -10.72
CA LEU A 16 10.01 13.84 -10.00
C LEU A 16 8.76 14.14 -9.18
N ILE A 17 7.57 13.75 -9.67
CA ILE A 17 6.31 13.87 -8.94
C ILE A 17 6.34 12.94 -7.71
N ASP A 18 6.67 11.66 -7.87
CA ASP A 18 6.74 10.71 -6.75
C ASP A 18 7.79 11.12 -5.70
N ALA A 19 8.96 11.60 -6.15
CA ALA A 19 9.97 12.16 -5.26
C ALA A 19 9.47 13.41 -4.53
N THR A 20 8.64 14.23 -5.17
CA THR A 20 8.01 15.40 -4.53
C THR A 20 6.99 14.97 -3.49
N ILE A 21 6.15 13.97 -3.78
CA ILE A 21 5.20 13.37 -2.81
C ILE A 21 5.95 12.88 -1.57
N THR A 22 7.01 12.08 -1.78
CA THR A 22 7.88 11.57 -0.71
C THR A 22 8.50 12.70 0.10
N ALA A 23 9.06 13.70 -0.57
CA ALA A 23 9.70 14.82 0.11
C ALA A 23 8.70 15.66 0.93
N ILE A 24 7.46 15.83 0.47
CA ILE A 24 6.40 16.51 1.22
C ILE A 24 6.06 15.71 2.47
N ALA A 25 5.87 14.40 2.34
CA ALA A 25 5.52 13.52 3.46
C ALA A 25 6.60 13.51 4.55
N GLU A 26 7.88 13.46 4.17
CA GLU A 26 8.98 13.40 5.13
C GLU A 26 9.38 14.76 5.73
N PHE A 27 9.33 15.83 4.93
CA PHE A 27 9.94 17.11 5.30
C PHE A 27 8.98 18.30 5.38
N GLY A 28 7.78 18.16 4.80
CA GLY A 28 6.82 19.26 4.63
C GLY A 28 7.25 20.32 3.60
N LEU A 29 6.31 21.16 3.16
CA LEU A 29 6.51 22.12 2.06
C LEU A 29 7.65 23.13 2.28
N SER A 30 7.83 23.57 3.53
CA SER A 30 8.78 24.62 3.91
C SER A 30 10.25 24.22 3.73
N LYS A 31 10.57 22.93 3.86
CA LYS A 31 11.95 22.40 3.77
C LYS A 31 12.30 21.84 2.39
N LEU A 32 11.40 21.96 1.42
CA LEU A 32 11.61 21.45 0.06
C LEU A 32 12.51 22.36 -0.77
N THR A 33 13.44 21.73 -1.49
CA THR A 33 14.26 22.36 -2.53
C THR A 33 14.31 21.44 -3.76
N LEU A 34 14.50 22.01 -4.95
CA LEU A 34 14.63 21.22 -6.18
C LEU A 34 15.80 20.23 -6.10
N ALA A 35 16.89 20.60 -5.42
CA ALA A 35 18.05 19.71 -5.21
C ALA A 35 17.72 18.51 -4.31
N LYS A 36 16.87 18.69 -3.30
CA LYS A 36 16.42 17.58 -2.45
C LYS A 36 15.53 16.63 -3.24
N ILE A 37 14.57 17.17 -3.99
CA ILE A 37 13.68 16.38 -4.84
C ILE A 37 14.46 15.61 -5.90
N SER A 38 15.46 16.24 -6.54
CA SER A 38 16.31 15.56 -7.52
C SER A 38 17.08 14.41 -6.90
N SER A 39 17.60 14.59 -5.68
CA SER A 39 18.31 13.55 -4.94
C SER A 39 17.42 12.36 -4.62
N ILE A 40 16.18 12.59 -4.18
CA ILE A 40 15.20 11.53 -3.91
C ILE A 40 14.82 10.80 -5.20
N ALA A 41 14.67 11.52 -6.31
CA ALA A 41 14.38 10.93 -7.62
C ALA A 41 15.56 10.16 -8.24
N GLY A 42 16.76 10.22 -7.66
CA GLY A 42 17.98 9.68 -8.28
C GLY A 42 18.40 10.42 -9.56
N LEU A 43 17.99 11.69 -9.70
CA LEU A 43 18.22 12.52 -10.88
C LEU A 43 19.16 13.70 -10.58
N THR A 44 19.83 14.20 -11.61
CA THR A 44 20.67 15.41 -11.47
C THR A 44 19.80 16.67 -11.34
N ALA A 45 20.29 17.69 -10.64
CA ALA A 45 19.59 18.98 -10.52
C ALA A 45 19.29 19.61 -11.90
N GLY A 46 20.16 19.41 -12.89
CA GLY A 46 19.96 19.87 -14.27
C GLY A 46 18.76 19.20 -14.97
N THR A 47 18.43 17.97 -14.59
CA THR A 47 17.26 17.25 -15.11
C THR A 47 15.96 17.86 -14.61
N VAL A 48 15.91 18.33 -13.37
CA VAL A 48 14.70 18.96 -12.82
C VAL A 48 14.37 20.26 -13.55
N ASN A 49 15.37 21.12 -13.73
CA ASN A 49 15.22 22.39 -14.45
C ASN A 49 14.86 22.22 -15.94
N PHE A 50 15.08 21.02 -16.50
CA PHE A 50 14.66 20.71 -17.87
C PHE A 50 13.17 20.37 -17.96
N HIS A 51 12.58 19.84 -16.88
CA HIS A 51 11.18 19.43 -16.84
C HIS A 51 10.26 20.44 -16.13
N PHE A 52 10.80 21.20 -15.18
CA PHE A 52 10.04 22.13 -14.35
C PHE A 52 10.81 23.43 -14.18
N ASP A 53 10.16 24.54 -14.55
CA ASP A 53 10.75 25.89 -14.50
C ASP A 53 11.00 26.38 -13.06
N SER A 54 10.29 25.82 -12.06
CA SER A 54 10.40 26.24 -10.66
C SER A 54 9.94 25.14 -9.70
N LYS A 55 10.22 25.35 -8.40
CA LYS A 55 9.66 24.53 -7.31
C LYS A 55 8.13 24.59 -7.33
N GLU A 56 7.57 25.77 -7.58
CA GLU A 56 6.14 26.02 -7.60
C GLU A 56 5.44 25.27 -8.73
N SER A 57 6.03 25.21 -9.93
CA SER A 57 5.44 24.45 -11.04
C SER A 57 5.45 22.94 -10.77
N LEU A 58 6.51 22.41 -10.14
CA LEU A 58 6.56 21.01 -9.71
C LEU A 58 5.55 20.69 -8.60
N LEU A 59 5.36 21.60 -7.64
CA LEU A 59 4.35 21.45 -6.59
C LEU A 59 2.93 21.44 -7.17
N LEU A 60 2.63 22.35 -8.11
CA LEU A 60 1.34 22.38 -8.79
C LEU A 60 1.09 21.12 -9.62
N GLU A 61 2.10 20.63 -10.33
CA GLU A 61 2.01 19.38 -11.07
C GLU A 61 1.76 18.19 -10.15
N THR A 62 2.43 18.16 -8.99
CA THR A 62 2.24 17.11 -7.97
C THR A 62 0.81 17.15 -7.42
N LEU A 63 0.27 18.33 -7.12
CA LEU A 63 -1.12 18.47 -6.68
C LEU A 63 -2.10 18.02 -7.77
N ASN A 64 -1.87 18.41 -9.03
CA ASN A 64 -2.69 17.97 -10.16
C ASN A 64 -2.66 16.45 -10.31
N PHE A 65 -1.48 15.84 -10.23
CA PHE A 65 -1.33 14.39 -10.33
C PHE A 65 -2.18 13.65 -9.29
N VAL A 66 -2.06 14.03 -8.00
CA VAL A 66 -2.83 13.39 -6.94
C VAL A 66 -4.33 13.67 -7.08
N SER A 67 -4.70 14.87 -7.55
CA SER A 67 -6.11 15.23 -7.81
C SER A 67 -6.71 14.40 -8.95
N GLU A 68 -6.01 14.28 -10.08
CA GLU A 68 -6.46 13.54 -11.25
C GLU A 68 -6.54 12.03 -11.00
N GLU A 69 -5.62 11.50 -10.19
CA GLU A 69 -5.67 10.10 -9.75
C GLU A 69 -6.90 9.85 -8.88
N PHE A 70 -7.21 10.74 -7.93
CA PHE A 70 -8.42 10.67 -7.12
C PHE A 70 -9.68 10.73 -7.98
N ASP A 71 -9.78 11.70 -8.89
CA ASP A 71 -10.91 11.84 -9.81
C ASP A 71 -11.14 10.59 -10.66
N ARG A 72 -10.04 10.00 -11.16
CA ARG A 72 -10.09 8.76 -11.95
C ARG A 72 -10.56 7.58 -11.11
N GLY A 73 -10.10 7.49 -9.86
CA GLY A 73 -10.54 6.50 -8.89
C GLY A 73 -12.05 6.55 -8.66
N ILE A 74 -12.58 7.74 -8.38
CA ILE A 74 -14.02 7.97 -8.22
C ILE A 74 -14.77 7.62 -9.49
N ALA A 75 -14.30 8.05 -10.67
CA ALA A 75 -14.95 7.76 -11.94
C ALA A 75 -15.02 6.25 -12.22
N ASN A 76 -13.93 5.51 -11.98
CA ASN A 76 -13.88 4.06 -12.14
C ASN A 76 -14.85 3.35 -11.18
N ALA A 77 -14.88 3.77 -9.92
CA ALA A 77 -15.77 3.19 -8.92
C ALA A 77 -17.24 3.41 -9.27
N LEU A 78 -17.59 4.62 -9.73
CA LEU A 78 -18.94 4.94 -10.21
C LEU A 78 -19.33 4.12 -11.45
N GLN A 79 -18.40 3.91 -12.39
CA GLN A 79 -18.66 3.09 -13.57
C GLN A 79 -18.96 1.63 -13.18
N GLY A 80 -18.24 1.08 -12.20
CA GLY A 80 -18.47 -0.28 -11.68
C GLY A 80 -19.78 -0.44 -10.91
N ALA A 81 -20.25 0.61 -10.23
CA ALA A 81 -21.44 0.56 -9.39
C ALA A 81 -22.79 0.53 -10.15
N GLY A 82 -22.79 0.94 -11.43
CA GLY A 82 -24.03 1.04 -12.22
C GLY A 82 -24.90 2.25 -11.84
N PRO A 83 -26.21 2.25 -12.16
CA PRO A 83 -27.06 3.44 -12.00
C PRO A 83 -27.63 3.63 -10.58
N ASP A 84 -27.54 2.62 -9.71
CA ASP A 84 -28.15 2.64 -8.38
C ASP A 84 -27.49 3.69 -7.45
N PRO A 85 -28.25 4.68 -6.93
CA PRO A 85 -27.66 5.76 -6.13
C PRO A 85 -26.95 5.29 -4.86
N ALA A 86 -27.49 4.26 -4.17
CA ALA A 86 -26.91 3.73 -2.94
C ALA A 86 -25.59 2.99 -3.21
N LYS A 87 -25.54 2.17 -4.25
CA LYS A 87 -24.30 1.51 -4.68
C LYS A 87 -23.24 2.52 -5.14
N ARG A 88 -23.64 3.57 -5.86
CA ARG A 88 -22.73 4.64 -6.26
C ARG A 88 -22.16 5.41 -5.08
N LEU A 89 -22.97 5.69 -4.06
CA LEU A 89 -22.51 6.35 -2.84
C LEU A 89 -21.53 5.46 -2.06
N ALA A 90 -21.80 4.16 -1.95
CA ALA A 90 -20.86 3.20 -1.36
C ALA A 90 -19.54 3.12 -2.14
N ALA A 91 -19.62 3.13 -3.48
CA ALA A 91 -18.44 3.07 -4.33
C ALA A 91 -17.54 4.32 -4.20
N ILE A 92 -18.11 5.50 -3.94
CA ILE A 92 -17.34 6.73 -3.62
C ILE A 92 -16.57 6.54 -2.32
N ILE A 93 -17.20 5.96 -1.29
CA ILE A 93 -16.55 5.67 -0.01
C ILE A 93 -15.42 4.65 -0.20
N ASP A 94 -15.68 3.58 -0.96
CA ASP A 94 -14.68 2.56 -1.26
C ASP A 94 -13.46 3.15 -1.99
N ALA A 95 -13.68 4.00 -2.99
CA ALA A 95 -12.60 4.71 -3.69
C ALA A 95 -11.85 5.69 -2.77
N SER A 96 -12.53 6.30 -1.81
CA SER A 96 -11.92 7.19 -0.82
C SER A 96 -11.07 6.43 0.21
N LEU A 97 -11.22 5.10 0.28
CA LEU A 97 -10.47 4.19 1.14
C LEU A 97 -9.45 3.34 0.36
N ASP A 98 -9.38 3.49 -0.96
CA ASP A 98 -8.50 2.69 -1.81
C ASP A 98 -7.03 2.95 -1.44
N PRO A 99 -6.23 1.91 -1.14
CA PRO A 99 -4.86 2.07 -0.70
C PRO A 99 -3.93 2.69 -1.75
N ASP A 100 -4.23 2.55 -3.04
CA ASP A 100 -3.42 3.14 -4.11
C ASP A 100 -3.74 4.63 -4.26
N ILE A 101 -5.00 5.03 -4.04
CA ILE A 101 -5.46 6.42 -4.19
C ILE A 101 -5.14 7.23 -2.93
N THR A 102 -5.39 6.66 -1.75
CA THR A 102 -5.28 7.36 -0.47
C THR A 102 -4.14 6.85 0.38
N GLU A 103 -2.99 6.54 -0.22
CA GLU A 103 -1.78 6.25 0.55
C GLU A 103 -1.30 7.47 1.37
N HIS A 104 -0.58 7.21 2.46
CA HIS A 104 -0.28 8.20 3.49
C HIS A 104 0.57 9.39 3.01
N ARG A 105 1.49 9.21 2.06
CA ARG A 105 2.29 10.31 1.49
C ARG A 105 1.42 11.23 0.64
N LYS A 106 0.51 10.70 -0.18
CA LYS A 106 -0.54 11.47 -0.87
C LYS A 106 -1.45 12.20 0.10
N MET A 107 -1.82 11.60 1.24
CA MET A 107 -2.56 12.31 2.30
C MET A 107 -1.74 13.48 2.87
N ALA A 108 -0.42 13.31 3.03
CA ALA A 108 0.45 14.40 3.44
C ALA A 108 0.48 15.55 2.42
N VAL A 109 0.47 15.22 1.12
CA VAL A 109 0.30 16.21 0.04
C VAL A 109 -1.01 16.94 0.21
N TRP A 110 -2.14 16.24 0.32
CA TRP A 110 -3.43 16.89 0.54
C TRP A 110 -3.38 17.83 1.75
N HIS A 111 -3.00 17.36 2.94
CA HIS A 111 -3.00 18.21 4.13
C HIS A 111 -2.03 19.39 4.05
N ALA A 112 -0.86 19.21 3.45
CA ALA A 112 0.11 20.29 3.30
C ALA A 112 -0.45 21.43 2.42
N PHE A 113 -1.04 21.09 1.27
CA PHE A 113 -1.62 22.09 0.37
C PHE A 113 -2.92 22.69 0.93
N ASP A 114 -3.71 21.93 1.69
CA ASP A 114 -4.91 22.46 2.35
C ASP A 114 -4.56 23.61 3.31
N SER A 115 -3.50 23.41 4.10
CA SER A 115 -3.06 24.37 5.11
C SER A 115 -2.59 25.70 4.51
N GLU A 116 -2.09 25.69 3.27
CA GLU A 116 -1.65 26.89 2.54
C GLU A 116 -2.72 27.47 1.60
N SER A 117 -3.84 26.77 1.37
CA SER A 117 -4.85 27.10 0.36
C SER A 117 -5.39 28.53 0.51
N ARG A 118 -5.63 29.02 1.74
CA ARG A 118 -6.12 30.40 1.97
C ARG A 118 -5.20 31.49 1.40
N GLY A 119 -3.90 31.25 1.33
CA GLY A 119 -2.90 32.19 0.79
C GLY A 119 -2.55 31.97 -0.68
N ARG A 120 -3.12 30.93 -1.33
CA ARG A 120 -2.71 30.44 -2.67
C ARG A 120 -3.92 30.17 -3.55
N GLU A 121 -4.28 31.15 -4.39
CA GLU A 121 -5.42 31.05 -5.31
C GLU A 121 -5.28 29.92 -6.34
N ASP A 122 -4.06 29.60 -6.74
CA ASP A 122 -3.72 28.48 -7.61
C ASP A 122 -4.07 27.14 -6.95
N TYR A 123 -3.75 26.96 -5.66
CA TYR A 123 -4.12 25.76 -4.90
C TYR A 123 -5.64 25.67 -4.70
N GLN A 124 -6.30 26.77 -4.35
CA GLN A 124 -7.76 26.80 -4.22
C GLN A 124 -8.48 26.48 -5.54
N ARG A 125 -7.91 26.87 -6.68
CA ARG A 125 -8.52 26.59 -7.98
C ARG A 125 -8.54 25.09 -8.26
N ILE A 126 -7.45 24.39 -7.97
CA ILE A 126 -7.36 22.94 -8.17
C ILE A 126 -8.24 22.23 -7.13
N ARG A 127 -7.92 22.40 -5.85
CA ARG A 127 -8.58 21.67 -4.76
C ARG A 127 -10.02 22.10 -4.52
N GLY A 128 -10.28 23.40 -4.47
CA GLY A 128 -11.62 23.91 -4.22
C GLY A 128 -12.61 23.50 -5.32
N ASN A 129 -12.15 23.26 -6.56
CA ASN A 129 -13.01 22.67 -7.59
C ASN A 129 -13.31 21.21 -7.30
N LEU A 130 -12.29 20.42 -6.96
CA LEU A 130 -12.43 19.01 -6.62
C LEU A 130 -13.40 18.80 -5.43
N ASP A 131 -13.16 19.49 -4.32
CA ASP A 131 -14.00 19.37 -3.11
C ASP A 131 -15.45 19.74 -3.40
N ARG A 132 -15.67 20.79 -4.21
CA ARG A 132 -17.02 21.21 -4.63
C ARG A 132 -17.69 20.17 -5.53
N GLN A 133 -16.94 19.52 -6.43
CA GLN A 133 -17.48 18.51 -7.34
C GLN A 133 -17.85 17.23 -6.57
N ASN A 134 -16.95 16.76 -5.70
CA ASN A 134 -17.18 15.59 -4.85
C ASN A 134 -18.35 15.80 -3.91
N PHE A 135 -18.41 16.95 -3.23
CA PHE A 135 -19.54 17.28 -2.36
C PHE A 135 -20.86 17.31 -3.12
N LYS A 136 -20.90 17.94 -4.31
CA LYS A 136 -22.12 17.97 -5.14
C LYS A 136 -22.55 16.57 -5.58
N LEU A 137 -21.60 15.71 -5.92
CA LEU A 137 -21.88 14.33 -6.29
C LEU A 137 -22.52 13.55 -5.12
N ILE A 138 -21.91 13.61 -3.93
CA ILE A 138 -22.44 12.99 -2.71
C ILE A 138 -23.83 13.54 -2.37
N LEU A 139 -24.00 14.87 -2.45
CA LEU A 139 -25.29 15.54 -2.22
C LEU A 139 -26.37 15.03 -3.17
N ASN A 140 -26.09 15.01 -4.47
CA ASN A 140 -27.04 14.55 -5.49
C ASN A 140 -27.44 13.08 -5.29
N LEU A 141 -26.51 12.24 -4.85
CA LEU A 141 -26.80 10.83 -4.55
C LEU A 141 -27.66 10.70 -3.29
N CYS A 142 -27.36 11.46 -2.23
CA CYS A 142 -28.20 11.52 -1.04
C CYS A 142 -29.62 12.00 -1.37
N GLU A 143 -29.76 13.03 -2.19
CA GLU A 143 -31.06 13.54 -2.66
C GLU A 143 -31.85 12.46 -3.39
N GLN A 144 -31.22 11.69 -4.28
CA GLN A 144 -31.85 10.57 -4.99
C GLN A 144 -32.28 9.45 -4.04
N ILE A 145 -31.40 8.99 -3.16
CA ILE A 145 -31.69 7.93 -2.17
C ILE A 145 -32.88 8.31 -1.27
N ILE A 146 -32.93 9.56 -0.83
CA ILE A 146 -34.01 10.08 0.03
C ILE A 146 -35.30 10.24 -0.78
N ALA A 147 -35.21 10.71 -2.02
CA ALA A 147 -36.37 10.90 -2.89
C ALA A 147 -37.04 9.60 -3.29
N ASP A 148 -36.26 8.57 -3.62
CA ASP A 148 -36.75 7.24 -3.98
C ASP A 148 -37.53 6.58 -2.83
N ALA A 149 -37.21 6.94 -1.58
CA ALA A 149 -37.90 6.47 -0.38
C ALA A 149 -39.02 7.41 0.12
N GLY A 150 -39.22 8.57 -0.52
CA GLY A 150 -40.21 9.57 -0.09
C GLY A 150 -39.90 10.21 1.27
N LYS A 151 -38.63 10.36 1.63
CA LYS A 151 -38.14 10.80 2.96
C LYS A 151 -37.66 12.25 3.03
N GLN A 152 -37.96 13.08 2.02
CA GLN A 152 -37.45 14.44 1.90
C GLN A 152 -37.87 15.38 3.05
N SER A 153 -38.99 15.08 3.73
CA SER A 153 -39.46 15.82 4.91
C SER A 153 -38.71 15.47 6.19
N ASP A 154 -38.11 14.28 6.24
CA ASP A 154 -37.60 13.68 7.46
C ASP A 154 -36.07 13.80 7.55
N ILE A 155 -35.38 13.84 6.40
CA ILE A 155 -33.93 13.74 6.30
C ILE A 155 -33.38 14.83 5.39
N SER A 156 -32.40 15.59 5.90
CA SER A 156 -31.70 16.61 5.12
C SER A 156 -30.53 16.01 4.34
N ALA A 157 -30.67 15.88 3.02
CA ALA A 157 -29.61 15.39 2.13
C ALA A 157 -28.29 16.16 2.32
N ARG A 158 -28.37 17.48 2.51
CA ARG A 158 -27.20 18.34 2.78
C ARG A 158 -26.52 18.01 4.10
N ALA A 159 -27.29 17.75 5.15
CA ALA A 159 -26.71 17.36 6.44
C ALA A 159 -26.00 16.01 6.33
N ILE A 160 -26.60 15.05 5.62
CA ILE A 160 -25.99 13.73 5.40
C ILE A 160 -24.73 13.84 4.53
N ALA A 161 -24.77 14.60 3.44
CA ALA A 161 -23.60 14.82 2.60
C ALA A 161 -22.43 15.45 3.38
N ASN A 162 -22.71 16.45 4.22
CA ASN A 162 -21.69 17.03 5.11
C ASN A 162 -21.12 16.00 6.10
N ALA A 163 -21.97 15.14 6.66
CA ALA A 163 -21.53 14.10 7.60
C ALA A 163 -20.63 13.06 6.90
N ILE A 164 -20.99 12.63 5.68
CA ILE A 164 -20.17 11.69 4.88
C ILE A 164 -18.83 12.33 4.53
N SER A 165 -18.82 13.58 4.07
CA SER A 165 -17.57 14.31 3.80
C SER A 165 -16.73 14.44 5.07
N GLY A 166 -17.34 14.76 6.22
CA GLY A 166 -16.62 14.87 7.50
C GLY A 166 -16.01 13.55 7.98
N ILE A 167 -16.72 12.42 7.83
CA ILE A 167 -16.18 11.08 8.14
C ILE A 167 -15.00 10.77 7.20
N THR A 168 -15.14 11.05 5.91
CA THR A 168 -14.09 10.81 4.91
C THR A 168 -12.83 11.63 5.22
N ASP A 169 -12.99 12.91 5.55
CA ASP A 169 -11.89 13.79 5.97
C ASP A 169 -11.19 13.28 7.23
N GLU A 170 -11.92 12.71 8.18
CA GLU A 170 -11.34 12.16 9.40
C GLU A 170 -10.53 10.89 9.13
N VAL A 171 -11.11 9.97 8.35
CA VAL A 171 -10.42 8.76 7.87
C VAL A 171 -9.10 9.12 7.16
N TRP A 172 -9.10 10.14 6.31
CA TRP A 172 -7.89 10.58 5.60
C TRP A 172 -6.79 11.09 6.52
N LYS A 173 -7.16 11.79 7.61
CA LYS A 173 -6.21 12.19 8.65
C LYS A 173 -5.67 10.98 9.41
N GLU A 174 -6.52 10.01 9.74
CA GLU A 174 -6.06 8.81 10.43
C GLU A 174 -5.10 8.00 9.54
N ILE A 175 -5.38 7.89 8.24
CA ILE A 175 -4.46 7.28 7.26
C ILE A 175 -3.11 8.03 7.25
N LEU A 176 -3.14 9.37 7.25
CA LEU A 176 -1.92 10.17 7.32
C LEU A 176 -1.08 9.82 8.55
N PHE A 177 -1.69 9.64 9.72
CA PHE A 177 -0.98 9.39 10.97
C PHE A 177 -0.58 7.94 11.18
N ALA A 178 -1.47 6.99 10.88
CA ALA A 178 -1.24 5.56 11.04
C ALA A 178 -0.39 4.97 9.90
N GLY A 179 -0.31 5.66 8.77
CA GLY A 179 0.43 5.21 7.62
C GLY A 179 -0.12 3.88 7.09
N GLU A 180 0.79 2.94 6.83
CA GLU A 180 0.45 1.60 6.34
C GLU A 180 -0.23 0.69 7.38
N SER A 181 -0.25 1.10 8.66
CA SER A 181 -0.91 0.34 9.72
C SER A 181 -2.40 0.67 9.86
N TYR A 182 -2.92 1.60 9.05
CA TYR A 182 -4.33 1.98 9.08
C TYR A 182 -5.25 0.83 8.68
N ASP A 183 -6.25 0.54 9.51
CA ASP A 183 -7.28 -0.47 9.23
C ASP A 183 -8.36 0.11 8.31
N ARG A 184 -8.17 -0.06 7.00
CA ARG A 184 -9.11 0.40 5.97
C ARG A 184 -10.42 -0.38 5.98
N ASP A 185 -10.41 -1.63 6.45
CA ASP A 185 -11.61 -2.46 6.52
C ASP A 185 -12.51 -2.02 7.68
N ASP A 186 -11.92 -1.65 8.81
CA ASP A 186 -12.64 -1.02 9.93
C ASP A 186 -13.22 0.33 9.50
N ALA A 187 -12.42 1.20 8.86
CA ALA A 187 -12.90 2.49 8.34
C ALA A 187 -14.07 2.32 7.37
N ARG A 188 -14.01 1.30 6.50
CA ARG A 188 -15.11 0.93 5.60
C ARG A 188 -16.36 0.52 6.39
N GLN A 189 -16.21 -0.28 7.43
CA GLN A 189 -17.33 -0.69 8.30
C GLN A 189 -17.94 0.50 9.02
N VAL A 190 -17.13 1.44 9.52
CA VAL A 190 -17.61 2.69 10.14
C VAL A 190 -18.48 3.47 9.17
N CYS A 191 -17.98 3.70 7.95
CA CYS A 191 -18.71 4.41 6.91
C CYS A 191 -20.02 3.70 6.52
N LEU A 192 -20.00 2.38 6.33
CA LEU A 192 -21.20 1.61 5.99
C LEU A 192 -22.20 1.52 7.14
N SER A 193 -21.74 1.46 8.38
CA SER A 193 -22.60 1.49 9.58
C SER A 193 -23.30 2.85 9.69
N PHE A 194 -22.57 3.94 9.43
CA PHE A 194 -23.17 5.26 9.34
C PHE A 194 -24.24 5.32 8.24
N LEU A 195 -23.95 4.84 7.03
CA LEU A 195 -24.94 4.80 5.95
C LEU A 195 -26.16 3.94 6.31
N ALA A 196 -25.97 2.78 6.91
CA ALA A 196 -27.06 1.91 7.35
C ALA A 196 -27.92 2.51 8.49
N SER A 197 -27.32 3.34 9.35
CA SER A 197 -28.06 4.06 10.39
C SER A 197 -29.00 5.13 9.83
N ILE A 198 -28.60 5.78 8.72
CA ILE A 198 -29.35 6.87 8.09
C ILE A 198 -30.30 6.36 7.00
N PHE A 199 -29.86 5.37 6.25
CA PHE A 199 -30.54 4.81 5.07
C PHE A 199 -30.80 3.29 5.22
N PRO A 200 -31.49 2.83 6.28
CA PRO A 200 -31.69 1.40 6.56
C PRO A 200 -32.52 0.66 5.49
N TRP A 201 -33.18 1.38 4.58
CA TRP A 201 -33.96 0.78 3.49
C TRP A 201 -33.11 0.37 2.28
N CYS A 202 -31.89 0.91 2.13
CA CYS A 202 -30.98 0.54 1.04
C CYS A 202 -29.60 0.08 1.51
N TYR A 203 -29.31 0.20 2.81
CA TYR A 203 -28.10 -0.36 3.43
C TYR A 203 -28.49 -1.27 4.58
N SER A 204 -27.80 -2.40 4.67
CA SER A 204 -27.86 -3.26 5.85
C SER A 204 -26.76 -2.83 6.81
N MET A 205 -27.09 -2.74 8.10
CA MET A 205 -26.04 -2.59 9.12
C MET A 205 -25.02 -3.71 8.89
N PRO A 206 -23.74 -3.37 8.70
CA PRO A 206 -22.69 -4.37 8.75
C PRO A 206 -22.92 -5.13 10.04
N VAL A 207 -22.91 -6.45 9.98
CA VAL A 207 -22.86 -7.23 11.21
C VAL A 207 -21.57 -6.75 11.87
N HIS A 208 -21.69 -5.98 12.95
CA HIS A 208 -20.59 -5.79 13.87
C HIS A 208 -20.14 -7.20 14.15
N LYS A 209 -18.99 -7.60 13.62
CA LYS A 209 -18.23 -8.61 14.33
C LYS A 209 -17.98 -7.91 15.65
N ASP A 210 -18.82 -8.21 16.65
CA ASP A 210 -18.55 -7.84 18.02
C ASP A 210 -17.06 -8.05 18.20
N THR A 211 -16.41 -7.09 18.82
CA THR A 211 -14.96 -7.09 19.06
C THR A 211 -14.53 -8.23 20.02
N GLN A 212 -15.33 -9.29 20.10
CA GLN A 212 -15.18 -10.57 20.77
C GLN A 212 -15.35 -11.79 19.84
N ASP A 213 -15.71 -11.63 18.56
CA ASP A 213 -15.88 -12.73 17.58
C ASP A 213 -15.41 -12.36 16.15
N GLN A 214 -14.44 -11.43 16.05
CA GLN A 214 -13.36 -11.72 15.11
C GLN A 214 -12.59 -12.91 15.71
N ALA A 215 -12.82 -14.11 15.17
CA ALA A 215 -11.64 -14.83 14.73
C ALA A 215 -10.90 -13.84 13.81
N VAL A 216 -9.98 -13.06 14.39
CA VAL A 216 -8.77 -12.67 13.70
C VAL A 216 -8.37 -13.96 13.04
N SER A 217 -8.37 -14.02 11.71
CA SER A 217 -7.71 -15.11 11.03
C SER A 217 -6.31 -15.13 11.62
N SER A 218 -6.07 -16.03 12.59
CA SER A 218 -4.95 -15.88 13.50
C SER A 218 -3.75 -16.25 12.68
N ILE A 219 -2.98 -15.24 12.28
CA ILE A 219 -1.75 -15.48 11.54
C ILE A 219 -0.75 -15.99 12.53
N GLU A 220 -0.61 -17.30 12.55
CA GLU A 220 0.41 -17.96 13.35
C GLU A 220 1.61 -18.22 12.47
N VAL A 221 2.77 -17.77 12.94
CA VAL A 221 4.05 -18.06 12.30
C VAL A 221 4.88 -18.89 13.25
N ALA A 222 5.28 -20.07 12.79
CA ALA A 222 6.10 -21.00 13.53
C ALA A 222 7.32 -21.42 12.71
N ARG A 223 8.43 -21.74 13.38
CA ARG A 223 9.60 -22.36 12.73
C ARG A 223 9.20 -23.75 12.25
N ALA A 224 9.46 -24.05 10.99
CA ALA A 224 9.20 -25.34 10.40
C ALA A 224 10.02 -26.43 11.09
N SER A 225 9.35 -27.51 11.43
CA SER A 225 9.91 -28.76 11.94
C SER A 225 9.84 -29.85 10.85
N ALA A 226 10.33 -31.05 11.16
CA ALA A 226 10.22 -32.18 10.24
C ALA A 226 8.76 -32.51 9.87
N GLU A 227 7.80 -32.22 10.76
CA GLU A 227 6.36 -32.43 10.52
C GLU A 227 5.79 -31.48 9.47
N ASP A 228 6.42 -30.32 9.28
CA ASP A 228 5.99 -29.30 8.33
C ASP A 228 6.53 -29.53 6.91
N THR A 229 7.42 -30.51 6.72
CA THR A 229 8.14 -30.75 5.47
C THR A 229 7.22 -30.84 4.26
N ASP A 230 6.14 -31.62 4.36
CA ASP A 230 5.20 -31.81 3.25
C ASP A 230 4.44 -30.53 2.90
N VAL A 231 4.05 -29.77 3.92
CA VAL A 231 3.33 -28.51 3.77
C VAL A 231 4.21 -27.45 3.12
N VAL A 232 5.43 -27.29 3.64
CA VAL A 232 6.40 -26.33 3.10
C VAL A 232 6.82 -26.70 1.69
N ALA A 233 6.97 -28.00 1.39
CA ALA A 233 7.32 -28.46 0.04
C ALA A 233 6.29 -28.02 -1.01
N VAL A 234 5.00 -28.06 -0.69
CA VAL A 234 3.95 -27.58 -1.60
C VAL A 234 4.06 -26.07 -1.82
N LEU A 235 4.24 -25.29 -0.76
CA LEU A 235 4.42 -23.84 -0.86
C LEU A 235 5.70 -23.46 -1.61
N PHE A 236 6.80 -24.19 -1.37
CA PHE A 236 8.08 -24.00 -2.05
C PHE A 236 7.99 -24.37 -3.54
N ASP A 237 7.25 -25.42 -3.89
CA ASP A 237 7.00 -25.73 -5.31
C ASP A 237 6.18 -24.63 -6.00
N GLN A 238 5.19 -24.06 -5.32
CA GLN A 238 4.43 -22.91 -5.83
C GLN A 238 5.31 -21.65 -5.98
N TYR A 239 6.22 -21.41 -5.04
CA TYR A 239 7.24 -20.37 -5.17
C TYR A 239 8.14 -20.60 -6.40
N ARG A 240 8.59 -21.83 -6.65
CA ARG A 240 9.39 -22.15 -7.84
C ARG A 240 8.60 -21.94 -9.14
N GLN A 241 7.32 -22.29 -9.16
CA GLN A 241 6.44 -22.04 -10.29
C GLN A 241 6.24 -20.54 -10.56
N PHE A 242 6.24 -19.71 -9.50
CA PHE A 242 6.23 -18.25 -9.65
C PHE A 242 7.47 -17.74 -10.40
N TYR A 243 8.62 -18.40 -10.25
CA TYR A 243 9.85 -18.17 -11.02
C TYR A 243 9.96 -19.07 -12.26
N GLU A 244 8.82 -19.40 -12.88
CA GLU A 244 8.71 -20.10 -14.18
C GLU A 244 9.30 -21.52 -14.22
N GLN A 245 9.52 -22.15 -13.07
CA GLN A 245 9.94 -23.55 -13.01
C GLN A 245 8.74 -24.51 -13.15
N ASN A 246 8.97 -25.68 -13.74
CA ASN A 246 7.96 -26.75 -13.75
C ASN A 246 7.72 -27.29 -12.33
N SER A 247 6.45 -27.57 -12.01
CA SER A 247 6.06 -28.21 -10.75
C SER A 247 6.81 -29.54 -10.58
N ASN A 248 7.45 -29.70 -9.42
CA ASN A 248 8.14 -30.90 -8.99
C ASN A 248 8.13 -30.99 -7.46
N VAL A 249 7.00 -31.44 -6.92
CA VAL A 249 6.79 -31.56 -5.46
C VAL A 249 7.79 -32.53 -4.81
N ALA A 250 8.23 -33.58 -5.51
CA ALA A 250 9.21 -34.52 -4.98
C ALA A 250 10.58 -33.85 -4.79
N LEU A 251 11.02 -33.03 -5.75
CA LEU A 251 12.23 -32.21 -5.63
C LEU A 251 12.09 -31.21 -4.49
N ALA A 252 10.97 -30.51 -4.40
CA ALA A 252 10.69 -29.55 -3.33
C ALA A 252 10.75 -30.21 -1.95
N LYS A 253 10.13 -31.39 -1.80
CA LYS A 253 10.14 -32.16 -0.55
C LYS A 253 11.55 -32.55 -0.14
N ASN A 254 12.35 -33.08 -1.07
CA ASN A 254 13.73 -33.46 -0.78
C ASN A 254 14.55 -32.24 -0.37
N TYR A 255 14.42 -31.12 -1.09
CA TYR A 255 15.12 -29.88 -0.81
C TYR A 255 14.80 -29.33 0.59
N ILE A 256 13.51 -29.19 0.91
CA ILE A 256 13.07 -28.67 2.22
C ILE A 256 13.44 -29.63 3.36
N ASN A 257 13.24 -30.93 3.18
CA ASN A 257 13.57 -31.94 4.18
C ASN A 257 15.06 -31.91 4.53
N GLU A 258 15.92 -31.84 3.52
CA GLU A 258 17.37 -31.73 3.73
C GLU A 258 17.67 -30.51 4.60
N ARG A 259 17.17 -29.33 4.21
CA ARG A 259 17.45 -28.07 4.91
C ARG A 259 17.00 -28.04 6.37
N ILE A 260 15.83 -28.62 6.67
CA ILE A 260 15.31 -28.77 8.04
C ILE A 260 16.16 -29.79 8.82
N SER A 261 16.45 -30.95 8.23
CA SER A 261 17.15 -32.04 8.91
C SER A 261 18.61 -31.74 9.24
N THR A 262 19.27 -30.92 8.42
CA THR A 262 20.67 -30.51 8.61
C THR A 262 20.82 -29.15 9.29
N ASP A 263 19.71 -28.49 9.64
CA ASP A 263 19.65 -27.13 10.19
C ASP A 263 20.46 -26.09 9.39
N THR A 264 20.55 -26.29 8.06
CA THR A 264 21.33 -25.42 7.17
C THR A 264 20.60 -24.13 6.78
N SER A 265 19.28 -24.07 7.00
CA SER A 265 18.49 -22.86 6.85
C SER A 265 17.33 -22.86 7.84
N VAL A 266 16.88 -21.67 8.23
CA VAL A 266 15.72 -21.51 9.09
C VAL A 266 14.50 -21.19 8.23
N ILE A 267 13.48 -22.04 8.33
CA ILE A 267 12.22 -21.87 7.59
C ILE A 267 11.14 -21.51 8.59
N PHE A 268 10.32 -20.51 8.27
CA PHE A 268 9.10 -20.17 8.98
C PHE A 268 7.89 -20.41 8.09
N VAL A 269 6.80 -20.91 8.66
CA VAL A 269 5.52 -21.15 7.96
C VAL A 269 4.45 -20.30 8.59
N ALA A 270 3.71 -19.58 7.76
CA ALA A 270 2.53 -18.82 8.16
C ALA A 270 1.27 -19.66 7.93
N ARG A 271 0.42 -19.70 8.95
CA ARG A 271 -0.90 -20.31 8.90
C ARG A 271 -1.96 -19.26 9.16
N VAL A 272 -3.05 -19.31 8.39
CA VAL A 272 -4.28 -18.56 8.61
C VAL A 272 -5.35 -19.60 8.94
N ASP A 273 -5.91 -19.54 10.15
CA ASP A 273 -6.91 -20.52 10.61
C ASP A 273 -6.44 -21.97 10.41
N GLU A 274 -5.23 -22.29 10.90
CA GLU A 274 -4.52 -23.58 10.71
C GLU A 274 -4.11 -23.92 9.27
N ARG A 275 -4.62 -23.22 8.26
CA ARG A 275 -4.27 -23.46 6.86
C ARG A 275 -2.91 -22.83 6.55
N PRO A 276 -1.94 -23.57 6.02
CA PRO A 276 -0.66 -23.00 5.60
C PRO A 276 -0.84 -22.13 4.36
N VAL A 277 -0.37 -20.89 4.43
CA VAL A 277 -0.58 -19.87 3.40
C VAL A 277 0.71 -19.25 2.87
N GLY A 278 1.83 -19.45 3.54
CA GLY A 278 3.11 -18.88 3.10
C GLY A 278 4.28 -19.38 3.93
N PHE A 279 5.48 -19.10 3.44
CA PHE A 279 6.73 -19.43 4.13
C PHE A 279 7.80 -18.38 3.86
N THR A 280 8.82 -18.34 4.72
CA THR A 280 10.09 -17.67 4.44
C THR A 280 11.26 -18.56 4.84
N GLN A 281 12.39 -18.43 4.14
CA GLN A 281 13.60 -19.22 4.37
C GLN A 281 14.83 -18.32 4.46
N LEU A 282 15.60 -18.52 5.52
CA LEU A 282 16.79 -17.74 5.87
C LEU A 282 18.04 -18.61 5.98
N TYR A 283 19.16 -18.07 5.51
CA TYR A 283 20.47 -18.69 5.63
C TYR A 283 21.37 -17.82 6.50
N SER A 284 21.97 -18.41 7.54
CA SER A 284 22.96 -17.73 8.36
C SER A 284 24.31 -17.67 7.63
N THR A 285 24.94 -16.51 7.64
CA THR A 285 26.29 -16.30 7.08
C THR A 285 27.01 -15.19 7.85
N TYR A 286 28.14 -14.72 7.34
CA TYR A 286 28.98 -13.71 7.99
C TYR A 286 29.31 -12.58 7.02
N CYS A 287 29.28 -11.35 7.52
CA CYS A 287 29.84 -10.21 6.82
C CYS A 287 31.24 -9.91 7.37
N SER A 288 32.26 -10.08 6.54
CA SER A 288 33.64 -9.79 6.93
C SER A 288 33.91 -8.29 7.16
N VAL A 289 33.14 -7.40 6.53
CA VAL A 289 33.28 -5.94 6.72
C VAL A 289 32.77 -5.52 8.09
N ASP A 290 31.61 -6.04 8.50
CA ASP A 290 31.03 -5.78 9.83
C ASP A 290 31.65 -6.63 10.93
N ALA A 291 32.45 -7.64 10.55
CA ALA A 291 32.98 -8.68 11.44
C ALA A 291 31.89 -9.33 12.32
N ALA A 292 30.69 -9.53 11.74
CA ALA A 292 29.50 -9.98 12.44
C ALA A 292 28.70 -11.02 11.61
N PRO A 293 27.91 -11.90 12.27
CA PRO A 293 26.97 -12.74 11.56
C PRO A 293 25.87 -11.89 10.91
N ILE A 294 25.35 -12.35 9.79
CA ILE A 294 24.18 -11.79 9.11
C ILE A 294 23.23 -12.92 8.72
N CYS A 295 21.99 -12.59 8.39
CA CYS A 295 21.07 -13.53 7.76
C CYS A 295 20.80 -13.11 6.33
N VAL A 296 20.73 -14.06 5.40
CA VAL A 296 20.21 -13.83 4.05
C VAL A 296 18.82 -14.42 3.98
N LEU A 297 17.81 -13.59 3.75
CA LEU A 297 16.45 -14.03 3.47
C LEU A 297 16.34 -14.30 1.97
N TYR A 298 16.28 -15.58 1.62
CA TYR A 298 16.38 -16.01 0.22
C TYR A 298 14.99 -16.22 -0.40
N ASP A 299 14.10 -16.86 0.35
CA ASP A 299 12.76 -17.20 -0.12
C ASP A 299 11.70 -16.52 0.75
N LEU A 300 10.76 -15.84 0.12
CA LEU A 300 9.51 -15.37 0.72
C LEU A 300 8.37 -15.64 -0.25
N TYR A 301 7.35 -16.34 0.21
CA TYR A 301 6.18 -16.63 -0.60
C TYR A 301 4.91 -16.64 0.24
N VAL A 302 3.86 -16.05 -0.31
CA VAL A 302 2.49 -16.11 0.23
C VAL A 302 1.54 -16.41 -0.94
N GLN A 303 0.68 -17.42 -0.75
CA GLN A 303 -0.35 -17.80 -1.70
C GLN A 303 -1.24 -16.60 -2.06
N GLN A 304 -1.66 -16.52 -3.32
CA GLN A 304 -2.38 -15.36 -3.84
C GLN A 304 -3.70 -15.08 -3.11
N ASP A 305 -4.41 -16.13 -2.70
CA ASP A 305 -5.67 -16.07 -1.94
C ASP A 305 -5.50 -15.62 -0.49
N ALA A 306 -4.27 -15.60 0.03
CA ALA A 306 -3.92 -15.14 1.38
C ALA A 306 -3.08 -13.86 1.40
N ARG A 307 -2.89 -13.19 0.25
CA ARG A 307 -2.22 -11.89 0.18
C ARG A 307 -3.10 -10.81 0.80
N ARG A 308 -2.47 -9.73 1.29
CA ARG A 308 -3.10 -8.60 1.98
C ARG A 308 -3.76 -8.93 3.33
N LEU A 309 -3.68 -10.18 3.79
CA LEU A 309 -4.08 -10.58 5.15
C LEU A 309 -2.99 -10.30 6.21
N GLY A 310 -1.78 -9.90 5.81
CA GLY A 310 -0.66 -9.63 6.72
C GLY A 310 0.33 -10.79 6.90
N ALA A 311 0.13 -11.94 6.24
CA ALA A 311 0.99 -13.13 6.39
C ALA A 311 2.46 -12.86 6.03
N GLY A 312 2.72 -12.09 4.96
CA GLY A 312 4.07 -11.69 4.57
C GLY A 312 4.76 -10.86 5.66
N LYS A 313 4.04 -9.90 6.26
CA LYS A 313 4.55 -9.07 7.35
C LYS A 313 4.88 -9.91 8.59
N ALA A 314 4.01 -10.86 8.94
CA ALA A 314 4.24 -11.76 10.06
C ALA A 314 5.46 -12.68 9.86
N LEU A 315 5.66 -13.20 8.64
CA LEU A 315 6.84 -13.98 8.27
C LEU A 315 8.13 -13.15 8.41
N MET A 316 8.15 -11.94 7.86
CA MET A 316 9.30 -11.04 7.93
C MET A 316 9.63 -10.61 9.37
N ASN A 317 8.62 -10.37 10.21
CA ASN A 317 8.83 -10.07 11.62
C ASN A 317 9.40 -11.26 12.39
N SER A 318 8.97 -12.49 12.06
CA SER A 318 9.53 -13.72 12.65
C SER A 318 10.98 -13.94 12.22
N ALA A 319 11.29 -13.65 10.95
CA ALA A 319 12.66 -13.61 10.43
C ALA A 319 13.53 -12.59 11.18
N LEU A 320 13.04 -11.37 11.40
CA LEU A 320 13.72 -10.33 12.17
C LEU A 320 13.96 -10.74 13.63
N ALA A 321 12.96 -11.31 14.29
CA ALA A 321 13.09 -11.82 15.65
C ALA A 321 14.16 -12.92 15.73
N HIS A 322 14.19 -13.83 14.76
CA HIS A 322 15.21 -14.88 14.66
C HIS A 322 16.62 -14.29 14.45
N ALA A 323 16.79 -13.37 13.51
CA ALA A 323 18.07 -12.72 13.24
C ALA A 323 18.62 -11.99 14.49
N LYS A 324 17.75 -11.27 15.22
CA LYS A 324 18.12 -10.64 16.49
C LYS A 324 18.56 -11.66 17.53
N ALA A 325 17.81 -12.77 17.66
CA ALA A 325 18.11 -13.82 18.63
C ALA A 325 19.41 -14.58 18.29
N SER A 326 19.76 -14.71 17.01
CA SER A 326 21.01 -15.32 16.55
C SER A 326 22.22 -14.38 16.60
N GLY A 327 22.01 -13.12 16.99
CA GLY A 327 23.07 -12.10 17.07
C GLY A 327 23.47 -11.51 15.71
N ALA A 328 22.67 -11.75 14.66
CA ALA A 328 22.92 -11.18 13.34
C ALA A 328 22.81 -9.65 13.37
N SER A 329 23.75 -8.96 12.71
CA SER A 329 23.75 -7.49 12.64
C SER A 329 22.71 -6.95 11.65
N ARG A 330 22.34 -7.73 10.62
CA ARG A 330 21.35 -7.37 9.60
C ARG A 330 20.75 -8.58 8.88
N ILE A 331 19.70 -8.33 8.12
CA ILE A 331 19.11 -9.27 7.15
C ILE A 331 19.29 -8.69 5.75
N ASP A 332 19.97 -9.42 4.88
CA ASP A 332 20.12 -9.09 3.46
C ASP A 332 19.10 -9.90 2.65
N LEU A 333 18.52 -9.29 1.62
CA LEU A 333 17.60 -9.95 0.70
C LEU A 333 17.72 -9.35 -0.68
N GLU A 334 17.21 -10.07 -1.66
CA GLU A 334 17.11 -9.58 -3.03
C GLU A 334 15.73 -9.86 -3.61
N THR A 335 15.32 -9.04 -4.56
CA THR A 335 14.03 -9.19 -5.23
C THR A 335 14.14 -8.72 -6.67
N GLU A 336 13.26 -9.22 -7.53
CA GLU A 336 13.19 -8.75 -8.90
C GLU A 336 12.78 -7.27 -8.95
N ILE A 337 13.35 -6.54 -9.91
CA ILE A 337 13.09 -5.10 -10.11
C ILE A 337 11.60 -4.82 -10.34
N ASN A 338 10.87 -5.78 -10.93
CA ASN A 338 9.44 -5.66 -11.19
C ASN A 338 8.55 -6.19 -10.07
N ASN A 339 9.12 -6.76 -8.99
CA ASN A 339 8.35 -7.27 -7.86
C ASN A 339 8.00 -6.14 -6.88
N VAL A 340 7.21 -5.18 -7.37
CA VAL A 340 6.81 -3.95 -6.65
C VAL A 340 6.13 -4.28 -5.32
N ASN A 341 5.29 -5.31 -5.29
CA ASN A 341 4.61 -5.73 -4.04
C ASN A 341 5.60 -6.18 -2.95
N ALA A 342 6.65 -6.94 -3.32
CA ALA A 342 7.66 -7.35 -2.36
C ALA A 342 8.52 -6.16 -1.92
N GLN A 343 8.91 -5.27 -2.85
CA GLN A 343 9.66 -4.06 -2.53
C GLN A 343 8.91 -3.18 -1.51
N GLN A 344 7.62 -2.93 -1.75
CA GLN A 344 6.76 -2.21 -0.81
C GLN A 344 6.72 -2.88 0.57
N LEU A 345 6.57 -4.20 0.64
CA LEU A 345 6.58 -4.94 1.91
C LEU A 345 7.92 -4.81 2.65
N TYR A 346 9.05 -4.79 1.94
CA TYR A 346 10.36 -4.65 2.56
C TYR A 346 10.57 -3.23 3.08
N GLU A 347 10.29 -2.22 2.27
CA GLU A 347 10.43 -0.81 2.63
C GLU A 347 9.51 -0.44 3.82
N SER A 348 8.28 -0.93 3.80
CA SER A 348 7.30 -0.93 4.89
C SER A 348 7.86 -1.41 6.24
N LEU A 349 8.79 -2.36 6.21
CA LEU A 349 9.42 -2.98 7.37
C LEU A 349 10.77 -2.36 7.73
N GLY A 350 11.16 -1.27 7.05
CA GLY A 350 12.41 -0.55 7.29
C GLY A 350 13.62 -1.16 6.59
N TYR A 351 13.43 -2.07 5.63
CA TYR A 351 14.52 -2.48 4.75
C TYR A 351 14.83 -1.32 3.79
N ILE A 352 16.13 -1.06 3.59
CA ILE A 352 16.59 0.03 2.73
C ILE A 352 17.18 -0.59 1.47
N ARG A 353 16.70 -0.14 0.30
CA ARG A 353 17.24 -0.59 -0.98
C ARG A 353 18.69 -0.12 -1.13
N ASP A 354 19.58 -1.06 -1.39
CA ASP A 354 20.98 -0.77 -1.70
C ASP A 354 21.10 -0.11 -3.08
N THR A 355 21.89 0.96 -3.16
CA THR A 355 22.22 1.66 -4.40
C THR A 355 23.72 1.79 -4.64
N GLU A 356 24.54 1.19 -3.76
CA GLU A 356 26.00 1.28 -3.80
C GLU A 356 26.64 0.06 -4.46
N PHE A 357 26.03 -1.12 -4.33
CA PHE A 357 26.58 -2.36 -4.88
C PHE A 357 25.75 -2.93 -6.04
N TYR A 358 26.47 -3.53 -7.00
CA TYR A 358 25.86 -4.28 -8.11
C TYR A 358 25.90 -5.78 -7.81
N LYS A 359 24.78 -6.47 -8.08
CA LYS A 359 24.75 -7.93 -8.08
C LYS A 359 25.31 -8.47 -9.40
N TYR A 360 26.27 -9.40 -9.30
CA TYR A 360 26.74 -10.21 -10.42
C TYR A 360 26.53 -11.69 -10.12
N SER A 361 26.17 -12.47 -11.11
CA SER A 361 26.04 -13.93 -11.01
C SER A 361 26.66 -14.58 -12.24
N LEU A 362 27.42 -15.63 -12.02
CA LEU A 362 27.99 -16.48 -13.08
C LEU A 362 27.35 -17.85 -12.92
N GLU A 363 26.71 -18.34 -13.98
CA GLU A 363 26.23 -19.72 -14.04
C GLU A 363 27.45 -20.66 -14.10
N VAL A 364 27.48 -21.67 -13.24
CA VAL A 364 28.62 -22.59 -13.04
C VAL A 364 28.25 -24.02 -13.39
#